data_AF-A0A9N8VMK3-F1
#
_entry.id   AF-A0A9N8VMK3-F1
#
_cell.length_a   1.000
_cell.length_b   1.000
_cell.length_c   1.000
_cell.angle_alpha   90.00
_cell.angle_beta   90.00
_cell.angle_gamma   90.00
#
_symmetry.space_group_name_H-M   'P 1'
#
loop_
_entity.id
_entity.type
_entity.pdbx_description
1 polymer ?
#
loop_
_entity_poly.entity_id
_entity_poly.type
_entity_poly.pdbx_seq_one_letter_code
_entity_poly.pdbx_strand_id
1 'polypeptide(L)'
;MSYNKLLSSFSSKIGKLLEDDDDEYNIIIRVGEEPNIKHFKAHSIILRAISPYFRDTCKNVKKKEDNLFYIEKSNISPSIFEVILRFIYTGTISMENRNSTEITKLLEAAQELKLNELVGFLKEHLIQYRDLKDQKIHKSTTVTDSCLIQSPIHLNNSRESSRSLRRRGKIQLVGSGPGDPNLLTLAAYQAMQEADVILSDKLVPSEVLKLIPSHIEVLIAAKKFCANVEASQAELNRLGLEALNQGKKVVRLKQGDPFLFGRGGEEFLFYRSNGYIPQVIPGISSCMSAPLLANIPVTHRGVASQFLVCTGTGRKNTLPEIPTYHPYRTTVFLMACHRIRQITQDLMKEGNFPAECPCVIIEKASCVDQNVIKGTIGTIADILERVGHNPPGTLVIGWSCITLA
;
A
#
# COMPACT_ATOMS: atom_id res chain seq x y z
N MET A 1 -15.56 16.31 -6.38
CA MET A 1 -16.74 15.75 -7.11
C MET A 1 -16.76 16.04 -8.62
N SER A 2 -16.20 17.17 -9.12
CA SER A 2 -16.25 17.51 -10.56
C SER A 2 -15.37 16.61 -11.47
N TYR A 3 -14.19 16.20 -11.00
CA TYR A 3 -13.20 15.46 -11.81
C TYR A 3 -13.68 14.07 -12.29
N ASN A 4 -14.37 13.32 -11.42
CA ASN A 4 -14.85 11.97 -11.74
C ASN A 4 -15.98 11.98 -12.79
N LYS A 5 -16.78 13.05 -12.85
CA LYS A 5 -17.88 13.18 -13.83
C LYS A 5 -17.35 13.48 -15.25
N LEU A 6 -16.23 14.19 -15.34
CA LEU A 6 -15.59 14.51 -16.61
C LEU A 6 -14.91 13.27 -17.22
N LEU A 7 -14.20 12.49 -16.41
CA LEU A 7 -13.59 11.22 -16.85
C LEU A 7 -14.64 10.17 -17.25
N SER A 8 -15.74 10.05 -16.50
CA SER A 8 -16.83 9.12 -16.85
C SER A 8 -17.54 9.52 -18.14
N SER A 9 -17.74 10.83 -18.36
CA SER A 9 -18.33 11.33 -19.61
C SER A 9 -17.43 11.08 -20.82
N PHE A 10 -16.11 11.25 -20.67
CA PHE A 10 -15.14 10.99 -21.74
C PHE A 10 -15.05 9.50 -22.09
N SER A 11 -14.96 8.64 -21.07
CA SER A 11 -14.97 7.18 -21.20
C SER A 11 -16.21 6.68 -21.95
N SER A 12 -17.39 7.18 -21.60
CA SER A 12 -18.65 6.81 -22.26
C SER A 12 -18.69 7.24 -23.73
N LYS A 13 -18.12 8.40 -24.09
CA LYS A 13 -18.07 8.87 -25.48
C LYS A 13 -17.17 8.00 -26.35
N ILE A 14 -16.01 7.57 -25.85
CA ILE A 14 -15.11 6.66 -26.60
C ILE A 14 -15.76 5.28 -26.76
N GLY A 15 -16.48 4.78 -25.75
CA GLY A 15 -17.19 3.51 -25.83
C GLY A 15 -18.21 3.41 -26.97
N LYS A 16 -18.83 4.54 -27.37
CA LYS A 16 -19.80 4.59 -28.48
C LYS A 16 -19.19 4.24 -29.83
N LEU A 17 -17.88 4.41 -30.02
CA LEU A 17 -17.16 4.03 -31.24
C LEU A 17 -17.18 2.51 -31.51
N LEU A 18 -17.65 1.69 -30.56
CA LEU A 18 -17.86 0.26 -30.76
C LEU A 18 -19.29 -0.09 -31.19
N GLU A 19 -20.23 0.84 -31.06
CA GLU A 19 -21.66 0.63 -31.28
C GLU A 19 -22.15 1.28 -32.60
N ASP A 20 -21.37 2.22 -33.14
CA ASP A 20 -21.66 2.87 -34.42
C ASP A 20 -21.03 2.06 -35.58
N ASP A 21 -21.87 1.60 -36.50
CA ASP A 21 -21.43 0.84 -37.68
C ASP A 21 -20.89 1.76 -38.80
N ASP A 22 -21.10 3.08 -38.69
CA ASP A 22 -20.65 4.11 -39.65
C ASP A 22 -19.24 4.66 -39.34
N ASP A 23 -18.61 4.28 -38.23
CA ASP A 23 -17.27 4.73 -37.85
C ASP A 23 -16.15 4.00 -38.64
N GLU A 24 -15.09 4.74 -39.01
CA GLU A 24 -13.92 4.31 -39.82
C GLU A 24 -13.04 3.23 -39.13
N TYR A 25 -13.61 2.06 -38.83
CA TYR A 25 -12.83 0.93 -38.33
C TYR A 25 -11.82 0.50 -39.39
N ASN A 26 -10.62 0.15 -38.95
CA ASN A 26 -9.54 -0.29 -39.84
C ASN A 26 -8.92 -1.62 -39.42
N ILE A 27 -9.54 -2.32 -38.46
CA ILE A 27 -9.14 -3.65 -38.04
C ILE A 27 -10.37 -4.54 -37.81
N ILE A 28 -10.27 -5.78 -38.28
CA ILE A 28 -11.22 -6.86 -38.01
C ILE A 28 -10.48 -7.96 -37.24
N ILE A 29 -11.03 -8.31 -36.08
CA ILE A 29 -10.48 -9.35 -35.21
C ILE A 29 -11.46 -10.52 -35.19
N ARG A 30 -11.05 -11.65 -35.76
CA ARG A 30 -11.79 -12.92 -35.71
C ARG A 30 -11.43 -13.64 -34.42
N VAL A 31 -12.42 -13.90 -33.57
CA VAL A 31 -12.22 -14.42 -32.22
C VAL A 31 -13.03 -15.69 -32.01
N GLY A 32 -12.44 -16.68 -31.32
CA GLY A 32 -13.03 -17.97 -31.00
C GLY A 32 -12.67 -19.07 -32.00
N GLU A 33 -13.18 -20.27 -31.73
CA GLU A 33 -13.03 -21.48 -32.54
C GLU A 33 -14.41 -22.00 -32.96
N GLU A 34 -14.48 -22.78 -34.04
CA GLU A 34 -15.75 -23.34 -34.51
C GLU A 34 -16.43 -24.20 -33.44
N PRO A 35 -17.76 -24.07 -33.22
CA PRO A 35 -18.73 -23.26 -33.98
C PRO A 35 -18.92 -21.81 -33.48
N ASN A 36 -18.19 -21.37 -32.44
CA ASN A 36 -18.40 -20.10 -31.74
C ASN A 36 -17.38 -19.02 -32.16
N ILE A 37 -17.46 -18.59 -33.42
CA ILE A 37 -16.62 -17.51 -33.96
C ILE A 37 -17.41 -16.19 -34.03
N LYS A 38 -16.78 -15.08 -33.62
CA LYS A 38 -17.32 -13.73 -33.79
C LYS A 38 -16.26 -12.80 -34.38
N HIS A 39 -16.70 -11.88 -35.24
CA HIS A 39 -15.85 -10.84 -35.81
C HIS A 39 -16.08 -9.53 -35.07
N PHE A 40 -14.99 -8.87 -34.66
CA PHE A 40 -15.01 -7.59 -33.97
C PHE A 40 -14.35 -6.51 -34.85
N LYS A 41 -15.10 -5.45 -35.15
CA LYS A 41 -14.59 -4.24 -35.79
C LYS A 41 -13.97 -3.33 -34.72
N ALA A 42 -12.81 -2.74 -35.00
CA ALA A 42 -12.15 -1.83 -34.08
C ALA A 42 -11.21 -0.83 -34.78
N HIS A 43 -10.59 0.05 -33.98
CA HIS A 43 -9.65 1.07 -34.40
C HIS A 43 -8.22 0.69 -33.98
N SER A 44 -7.34 0.47 -34.95
CA SER A 44 -5.95 0.08 -34.71
C SER A 44 -5.16 1.10 -33.88
N ILE A 45 -5.49 2.39 -33.95
CA ILE A 45 -4.82 3.42 -33.14
C ILE A 45 -5.09 3.25 -31.65
N ILE A 46 -6.34 2.97 -31.27
CA ILE A 46 -6.75 2.75 -29.88
C ILE A 46 -6.11 1.48 -29.34
N LEU A 47 -6.20 0.38 -30.10
CA LEU A 47 -5.61 -0.90 -29.69
C LEU A 47 -4.10 -0.82 -29.44
N ARG A 48 -3.34 -0.14 -30.32
CA ARG A 48 -1.88 -0.01 -30.21
C ARG A 48 -1.42 0.94 -29.09
N ALA A 49 -2.26 1.90 -28.74
CA ALA A 49 -2.00 2.80 -27.61
C ALA A 49 -2.06 2.03 -26.29
N ILE A 50 -3.07 1.18 -26.12
CA ILE A 50 -3.36 0.49 -24.86
C ILE A 50 -2.61 -0.85 -24.71
N SER A 51 -2.44 -1.61 -25.81
CA SER A 51 -1.88 -2.96 -25.75
C SER A 51 -0.56 -3.05 -26.53
N PRO A 52 0.54 -3.43 -25.87
CA PRO A 52 1.79 -3.80 -26.54
C PRO A 52 1.60 -4.96 -27.53
N TYR A 53 0.71 -5.92 -27.22
CA TYR A 53 0.42 -7.03 -28.14
C TYR A 53 -0.09 -6.50 -29.49
N PHE A 54 -1.12 -5.63 -29.48
CA PHE A 54 -1.65 -5.08 -30.73
C PHE A 54 -0.65 -4.15 -31.44
N ARG A 55 0.23 -3.47 -30.69
CA ARG A 55 1.34 -2.68 -31.27
C ARG A 55 2.29 -3.54 -32.08
N ASP A 56 2.66 -4.70 -31.57
CA ASP A 56 3.55 -5.64 -32.27
C ASP A 56 2.82 -6.33 -33.42
N THR A 57 1.61 -6.82 -33.19
CA THR A 57 0.82 -7.54 -34.21
C THR A 57 0.47 -6.67 -35.41
N CYS A 58 0.02 -5.43 -35.19
CA CYS A 58 -0.32 -4.53 -36.30
C CYS A 58 0.90 -4.06 -37.12
N LYS A 59 2.13 -4.20 -36.61
CA LYS A 59 3.36 -3.95 -37.39
C LYS A 59 3.68 -5.11 -38.33
N ASN A 60 3.36 -6.33 -37.91
CA ASN A 60 3.74 -7.56 -38.60
C ASN A 60 2.65 -8.07 -39.57
N VAL A 61 1.39 -7.66 -39.37
CA VAL A 61 0.27 -7.99 -40.27
C VAL A 61 0.28 -7.04 -41.47
N LYS A 62 0.41 -7.60 -42.68
CA LYS A 62 0.23 -6.84 -43.92
C LYS A 62 -1.25 -6.50 -44.10
N LYS A 63 -1.53 -5.26 -44.49
CA LYS A 63 -2.88 -4.84 -44.88
C LYS A 63 -3.32 -5.63 -46.12
N LYS A 64 -4.57 -6.08 -46.15
CA LYS A 64 -5.17 -6.66 -47.37
C LYS A 64 -5.57 -5.55 -48.35
N GLU A 65 -6.03 -5.94 -49.55
CA GLU A 65 -6.41 -5.02 -50.63
C GLU A 65 -7.51 -4.00 -50.23
N ASP A 66 -8.27 -4.31 -49.18
CA ASP A 66 -9.29 -3.46 -48.55
C ASP A 66 -8.72 -2.45 -47.53
N ASN A 67 -7.40 -2.37 -47.36
CA ASN A 67 -6.69 -1.51 -46.40
C ASN A 67 -7.01 -1.84 -44.91
N LEU A 68 -7.63 -3.00 -44.64
CA LEU A 68 -7.98 -3.47 -43.30
C LEU A 68 -6.89 -4.40 -42.71
N PHE A 69 -6.70 -4.31 -41.40
CA PHE A 69 -5.92 -5.29 -40.64
C PHE A 69 -6.81 -6.48 -40.25
N TYR A 70 -6.30 -7.70 -40.43
CA TYR A 70 -6.99 -8.92 -40.01
C TYR A 70 -6.17 -9.64 -38.92
N ILE A 71 -6.78 -9.86 -37.76
CA ILE A 71 -6.15 -10.58 -36.64
C ILE A 71 -7.04 -11.75 -36.25
N GLU A 72 -6.44 -12.90 -35.96
CA GLU A 72 -7.13 -14.08 -35.44
C GLU A 72 -6.77 -14.34 -33.98
N LYS A 73 -7.77 -14.70 -33.17
CA LYS A 73 -7.67 -15.02 -31.75
C LYS A 73 -8.55 -16.22 -31.39
N SER A 74 -8.07 -17.42 -31.67
CA SER A 74 -8.76 -18.67 -31.35
C SER A 74 -8.81 -18.95 -29.84
N ASN A 75 -7.75 -18.58 -29.10
CA ASN A 75 -7.58 -18.90 -27.68
C ASN A 75 -8.48 -18.09 -26.71
N ILE A 76 -9.25 -17.12 -27.22
CA ILE A 76 -10.11 -16.26 -26.41
C ILE A 76 -11.55 -16.47 -26.86
N SER A 77 -12.48 -16.69 -25.91
CA SER A 77 -13.89 -16.80 -26.26
C SER A 77 -14.48 -15.44 -26.67
N PRO A 78 -15.43 -15.39 -27.63
CA PRO A 78 -16.03 -14.14 -28.07
C PRO A 78 -16.60 -13.27 -26.94
N SER A 79 -17.28 -13.89 -25.97
CA SER A 79 -17.87 -13.18 -24.82
C SER A 79 -16.84 -12.51 -23.92
N ILE A 80 -15.67 -13.13 -23.73
CA ILE A 80 -14.57 -12.59 -22.92
C ILE A 80 -13.86 -11.48 -23.67
N PHE A 81 -13.63 -11.67 -24.97
CA PHE A 81 -13.01 -10.64 -25.81
C PHE A 81 -13.86 -9.39 -25.91
N GLU A 82 -15.19 -9.51 -25.98
CA GLU A 82 -16.10 -8.36 -26.00
C GLU A 82 -15.95 -7.48 -24.75
N VAL A 83 -15.81 -8.11 -23.58
CA VAL A 83 -15.56 -7.40 -22.32
C VAL A 83 -14.19 -6.70 -22.35
N ILE A 84 -13.16 -7.37 -22.85
CA ILE A 84 -11.81 -6.79 -22.98
C ILE A 84 -11.81 -5.62 -23.96
N LEU A 85 -12.51 -5.75 -25.09
CA LEU A 85 -12.59 -4.71 -26.10
C LEU A 85 -13.29 -3.47 -25.53
N ARG A 86 -14.41 -3.65 -24.82
CA ARG A 86 -15.07 -2.56 -24.08
C ARG A 86 -14.14 -1.94 -23.04
N PHE A 87 -13.34 -2.73 -22.32
CA PHE A 87 -12.35 -2.21 -21.39
C PHE A 87 -11.28 -1.35 -22.08
N ILE A 88 -10.77 -1.78 -23.24
CA ILE A 88 -9.75 -1.00 -24.00
C ILE A 88 -10.28 0.39 -24.38
N TYR A 89 -11.57 0.51 -24.71
CA TYR A 89 -12.17 1.79 -25.12
C TYR A 89 -12.60 2.65 -23.94
N THR A 90 -13.14 2.04 -22.89
CA THR A 90 -13.75 2.79 -21.78
C THR A 90 -12.83 2.94 -20.58
N GLY A 91 -11.80 2.10 -20.45
CA GLY A 91 -10.99 1.98 -19.23
C GLY A 91 -11.75 1.42 -18.03
N THR A 92 -12.97 0.90 -18.23
CA THR A 92 -13.83 0.39 -17.16
C THR A 92 -14.20 -1.06 -17.41
N ILE A 93 -14.31 -1.82 -16.33
CA ILE A 93 -14.78 -3.21 -16.37
C ILE A 93 -15.76 -3.43 -15.22
N SER A 94 -16.96 -3.93 -15.55
CA SER A 94 -17.93 -4.33 -14.53
C SER A 94 -17.57 -5.71 -14.00
N MET A 95 -17.45 -5.82 -12.68
CA MET A 95 -17.18 -7.06 -11.95
C MET A 95 -18.43 -7.62 -11.26
N GLU A 96 -19.58 -6.96 -11.41
CA GLU A 96 -20.83 -7.38 -10.79
C GLU A 96 -21.29 -8.72 -11.38
N ASN A 97 -21.64 -9.67 -10.51
CA ASN A 97 -22.19 -11.00 -10.84
C ASN A 97 -21.28 -11.94 -11.65
N ARG A 98 -19.98 -11.67 -11.76
CA ARG A 98 -19.04 -12.58 -12.44
C ARG A 98 -18.57 -13.71 -11.52
N ASN A 99 -18.53 -14.93 -12.04
CA ASN A 99 -18.02 -16.08 -11.29
C ASN A 99 -16.48 -16.19 -11.39
N SER A 100 -15.87 -16.99 -10.51
CA SER A 100 -14.40 -17.17 -10.49
C SER A 100 -13.83 -17.65 -11.82
N THR A 101 -14.56 -18.51 -12.55
CA THR A 101 -14.11 -19.07 -13.83
C THR A 101 -14.08 -18.00 -14.92
N GLU A 102 -15.06 -17.10 -14.95
CA GLU A 102 -15.08 -15.97 -15.88
C GLU A 102 -13.95 -14.98 -15.60
N ILE A 103 -13.65 -14.71 -14.33
CA ILE A 103 -12.57 -13.81 -13.95
C ILE A 103 -11.21 -14.42 -14.34
N THR A 104 -11.02 -15.74 -14.16
CA THR A 104 -9.81 -16.43 -14.63
C THR A 104 -9.66 -16.35 -16.15
N LYS A 105 -10.74 -16.57 -16.91
CA LYS A 105 -10.72 -16.44 -18.38
C LYS A 105 -10.40 -15.01 -18.83
N LEU A 106 -10.94 -14.00 -18.13
CA LEU A 106 -10.58 -12.60 -18.36
C LEU A 106 -9.11 -12.33 -18.09
N LEU A 107 -8.56 -12.92 -17.02
CA LEU A 107 -7.15 -12.78 -16.65
C LEU A 107 -6.23 -13.39 -17.71
N GLU A 108 -6.52 -14.62 -18.15
CA GLU A 108 -5.76 -15.31 -19.20
C GLU A 108 -5.74 -14.49 -20.50
N ALA A 109 -6.91 -14.03 -20.94
CA ALA A 109 -7.03 -13.20 -22.14
C ALA A 109 -6.34 -11.83 -21.99
N ALA A 110 -6.40 -11.20 -20.80
CA ALA A 110 -5.68 -9.95 -20.53
C ALA A 110 -4.15 -10.14 -20.54
N GLN A 111 -3.65 -11.27 -20.03
CA GLN A 111 -2.23 -11.62 -20.10
C GLN A 111 -1.77 -11.86 -21.54
N GLU A 112 -2.56 -12.60 -22.33
CA GLU A 112 -2.26 -12.87 -23.73
C GLU A 112 -2.19 -11.57 -24.56
N LEU A 113 -3.09 -10.62 -24.27
CA LEU A 113 -3.15 -9.31 -24.91
C LEU A 113 -2.22 -8.27 -24.26
N LYS A 114 -1.35 -8.68 -23.32
CA LYS A 114 -0.38 -7.82 -22.61
C LYS A 114 -1.01 -6.56 -21.96
N LEU A 115 -2.22 -6.69 -21.40
CA LEU A 115 -2.95 -5.61 -20.73
C LEU A 115 -2.58 -5.55 -19.24
N ASN A 116 -1.37 -5.07 -18.92
CA ASN A 116 -0.77 -5.17 -17.59
C ASN A 116 -1.62 -4.55 -16.46
N GLU A 117 -2.27 -3.40 -16.70
CA GLU A 117 -3.13 -2.75 -15.71
C GLU A 117 -4.36 -3.61 -15.38
N LEU A 118 -5.01 -4.18 -16.41
CA LEU A 118 -6.14 -5.09 -16.23
C LEU A 118 -5.72 -6.40 -15.54
N VAL A 119 -4.54 -6.92 -15.89
CA VAL A 119 -3.96 -8.11 -15.23
C VAL A 119 -3.76 -7.87 -13.73
N GLY A 120 -3.22 -6.70 -13.35
CA GLY A 120 -3.07 -6.31 -11.94
C GLY A 120 -4.42 -6.28 -11.23
N PHE A 121 -5.39 -5.58 -11.81
CA PHE A 121 -6.74 -5.45 -11.28
C PHE A 121 -7.45 -6.81 -11.10
N LEU A 122 -7.40 -7.69 -12.11
CA LEU A 122 -8.06 -9.00 -12.06
C LEU A 122 -7.39 -9.95 -11.06
N LYS A 123 -6.05 -9.89 -10.90
CA LYS A 123 -5.33 -10.66 -9.88
C LYS A 123 -5.73 -10.26 -8.47
N GLU A 124 -5.79 -8.95 -8.19
CA GLU A 124 -6.27 -8.44 -6.91
C GLU A 124 -7.70 -8.90 -6.62
N HIS A 125 -8.57 -8.90 -7.65
CA HIS A 125 -9.96 -9.33 -7.50
C HIS A 125 -10.10 -10.85 -7.31
N LEU A 126 -9.29 -11.69 -7.96
CA LEU A 126 -9.29 -13.14 -7.74
C LEU A 126 -8.82 -13.52 -6.33
N ILE A 127 -7.84 -12.80 -5.77
CA ILE A 127 -7.40 -12.98 -4.39
C ILE A 127 -8.58 -12.70 -3.44
N GLN A 128 -9.28 -11.59 -3.65
CA GLN A 128 -10.49 -11.24 -2.88
C GLN A 128 -11.60 -12.31 -3.01
N TYR A 129 -11.82 -12.86 -4.21
CA TYR A 129 -12.84 -13.89 -4.44
C TYR A 129 -12.49 -15.23 -3.79
N ARG A 130 -11.20 -15.60 -3.74
CA ARG A 130 -10.71 -16.82 -3.06
C ARG A 130 -10.91 -16.73 -1.54
N ASP A 131 -10.58 -15.59 -0.96
CA ASP A 131 -10.77 -15.32 0.47
C ASP A 131 -12.26 -15.39 0.88
N LEU A 132 -13.17 -14.92 0.02
CA LEU A 132 -14.62 -15.00 0.25
C LEU A 132 -15.16 -16.43 0.16
N LYS A 133 -14.57 -17.29 -0.69
CA LYS A 133 -15.00 -18.68 -0.85
C LYS A 133 -14.48 -19.56 0.29
N ASP A 134 -13.26 -19.33 0.76
CA ASP A 134 -12.69 -20.04 1.91
C ASP A 134 -13.46 -19.72 3.21
N GLN A 135 -13.98 -18.50 3.36
CA GLN A 135 -14.91 -18.12 4.44
C GLN A 135 -16.29 -18.78 4.34
N LYS A 136 -16.77 -19.12 3.13
CA LYS A 136 -18.06 -19.82 2.90
C LYS A 136 -17.92 -21.34 3.06
N ILE A 137 -16.79 -21.93 2.65
CA ILE A 137 -16.52 -23.36 2.81
C ILE A 137 -16.42 -23.73 4.30
N HIS A 138 -15.81 -22.89 5.14
CA HIS A 138 -15.80 -23.07 6.59
C HIS A 138 -17.17 -22.98 7.29
N LYS A 139 -18.21 -22.47 6.61
CA LYS A 139 -19.58 -22.43 7.14
C LYS A 139 -20.46 -23.59 6.67
N SER A 140 -20.02 -24.39 5.70
CA SER A 140 -20.86 -25.40 5.03
C SER A 140 -20.49 -26.85 5.33
N THR A 141 -19.51 -27.09 6.21
CA THR A 141 -19.13 -28.44 6.66
C THR A 141 -19.62 -28.66 8.10
N THR A 142 -20.94 -28.83 8.26
CA THR A 142 -21.50 -29.53 9.42
C THR A 142 -22.91 -29.99 9.10
N VAL A 143 -23.13 -31.26 9.41
CA VAL A 143 -24.38 -32.03 9.49
C VAL A 143 -24.75 -32.88 8.25
N THR A 144 -24.78 -34.16 8.58
CA THR A 144 -24.96 -35.44 7.89
C THR A 144 -26.40 -35.76 7.47
N ASP A 145 -26.51 -36.74 6.57
CA ASP A 145 -27.70 -37.50 6.20
C ASP A 145 -28.57 -37.96 7.40
N SER A 146 -29.89 -37.77 7.33
CA SER A 146 -30.89 -38.83 7.04
C SER A 146 -32.30 -38.58 7.63
N CYS A 147 -33.28 -38.69 6.72
CA CYS A 147 -34.68 -39.13 6.82
C CYS A 147 -35.76 -38.50 7.75
N LEU A 148 -36.67 -37.76 7.09
CA LEU A 148 -38.15 -37.87 7.03
C LEU A 148 -39.00 -38.06 8.32
N ILE A 149 -39.93 -37.12 8.59
CA ILE A 149 -41.40 -37.22 8.36
C ILE A 149 -42.13 -35.92 8.79
N GLN A 150 -42.91 -35.37 7.85
CA GLN A 150 -44.12 -34.50 7.88
C GLN A 150 -44.43 -33.49 9.02
N SER A 151 -44.61 -32.23 8.57
CA SER A 151 -45.52 -31.12 8.96
C SER A 151 -46.64 -31.39 9.99
N PRO A 152 -47.16 -30.40 10.78
CA PRO A 152 -47.48 -29.05 10.28
C PRO A 152 -47.27 -27.82 11.21
N ILE A 153 -47.15 -26.69 10.52
CA ILE A 153 -47.50 -25.30 10.84
C ILE A 153 -48.06 -25.04 12.25
N HIS A 154 -47.29 -24.31 13.06
CA HIS A 154 -47.82 -23.43 14.10
C HIS A 154 -47.10 -22.07 14.06
N LEU A 155 -47.86 -21.03 13.70
CA LEU A 155 -47.48 -19.65 13.95
C LEU A 155 -47.31 -19.45 15.46
N ASN A 156 -46.12 -19.08 15.90
CA ASN A 156 -45.91 -18.53 17.23
C ASN A 156 -45.08 -17.26 17.14
N ASN A 157 -45.72 -16.17 17.59
CA ASN A 157 -45.13 -14.87 17.92
C ASN A 157 -43.83 -15.06 18.70
N SER A 158 -42.70 -14.86 18.03
CA SER A 158 -41.42 -14.66 18.70
C SER A 158 -41.12 -13.18 18.68
N ARG A 159 -41.14 -12.61 19.89
CA ARG A 159 -40.61 -11.30 20.26
C ARG A 159 -39.37 -10.99 19.42
N GLU A 160 -39.46 -9.97 18.56
CA GLU A 160 -38.29 -9.29 18.04
C GLU A 160 -37.54 -8.71 19.25
N SER A 161 -36.60 -9.50 19.75
CA SER A 161 -35.50 -9.01 20.58
C SER A 161 -34.87 -7.87 19.81
N SER A 162 -35.04 -6.66 20.32
CA SER A 162 -34.37 -5.45 19.88
C SER A 162 -32.87 -5.73 19.87
N ARG A 163 -32.34 -6.15 18.72
CA ARG A 163 -30.92 -6.06 18.42
C ARG A 163 -30.62 -4.58 18.44
N SER A 164 -30.17 -4.07 19.58
CA SER A 164 -29.49 -2.78 19.65
C SER A 164 -28.52 -2.78 18.46
N LEU A 165 -28.62 -1.79 17.57
CA LEU A 165 -27.63 -1.56 16.53
C LEU A 165 -26.29 -1.35 17.24
N ARG A 166 -25.56 -2.44 17.54
CA ARG A 166 -24.26 -2.37 18.20
C ARG A 166 -23.41 -1.50 17.29
N ARG A 167 -23.03 -0.32 17.78
CA ARG A 167 -22.17 0.61 17.03
C ARG A 167 -20.97 -0.17 16.56
N ARG A 168 -20.74 -0.19 15.25
CA ARG A 168 -19.57 -0.85 14.66
C ARG A 168 -18.33 -0.09 15.14
N GLY A 169 -17.33 -0.82 15.63
CA GLY A 169 -16.07 -0.23 16.06
C GLY A 169 -15.39 0.53 14.92
N LYS A 170 -14.53 1.49 15.29
CA LYS A 170 -13.76 2.31 14.35
C LYS A 170 -12.29 2.19 14.68
N ILE A 171 -11.43 2.15 13.66
CA ILE A 171 -9.98 2.07 13.83
C ILE A 171 -9.34 3.28 13.15
N GLN A 172 -8.42 3.93 13.86
CA GLN A 172 -7.60 5.01 13.34
C GLN A 172 -6.12 4.63 13.46
N LEU A 173 -5.36 4.69 12.37
CA LEU A 173 -3.90 4.55 12.38
C LEU A 173 -3.30 5.94 12.49
N VAL A 174 -2.66 6.25 13.62
CA VAL A 174 -2.29 7.62 13.99
C VAL A 174 -0.78 7.74 14.13
N GLY A 175 -0.18 8.67 13.38
CA GLY A 175 1.22 9.05 13.54
C GLY A 175 1.42 9.97 14.73
N SER A 176 2.32 9.60 15.65
CA SER A 176 2.62 10.37 16.86
C SER A 176 3.67 11.46 16.66
N GLY A 177 4.27 11.54 15.46
CA GLY A 177 5.40 12.45 15.23
C GLY A 177 6.73 11.90 15.80
N PRO A 178 7.80 12.73 15.79
CA PRO A 178 9.15 12.29 16.14
C PRO A 178 9.37 12.10 17.65
N GLY A 179 8.63 12.82 18.49
CA GLY A 179 8.65 12.64 19.94
C GLY A 179 8.15 13.83 20.76
N ASP A 180 8.45 15.07 20.37
CA ASP A 180 7.92 16.28 21.02
C ASP A 180 6.38 16.30 20.89
N PRO A 181 5.63 16.38 22.01
CA PRO A 181 4.19 16.55 22.01
C PRO A 181 3.67 17.70 21.13
N ASN A 182 4.44 18.79 20.99
CA ASN A 182 4.07 19.94 20.15
C ASN A 182 4.13 19.65 18.64
N LEU A 183 4.76 18.54 18.25
CA LEU A 183 4.84 18.07 16.86
C LEU A 183 3.74 17.05 16.52
N LEU A 184 2.80 16.81 17.44
CA LEU A 184 1.55 16.11 17.12
C LEU A 184 0.69 16.97 16.19
N THR A 185 0.07 16.31 15.23
CA THR A 185 -1.00 16.98 14.47
C THR A 185 -2.24 17.14 15.36
N LEU A 186 -3.01 18.20 15.15
CA LEU A 186 -4.28 18.40 15.86
C LEU A 186 -5.22 17.21 15.69
N ALA A 187 -5.23 16.59 14.51
CA ALA A 187 -6.00 15.38 14.24
C ALA A 187 -5.52 14.17 15.05
N ALA A 188 -4.20 13.99 15.22
CA ALA A 188 -3.65 12.92 16.05
C ALA A 188 -4.01 13.11 17.52
N TYR A 189 -3.86 14.34 18.03
CA TYR A 189 -4.25 14.69 19.39
C TYR A 189 -5.73 14.41 19.64
N GLN A 190 -6.62 14.90 18.76
CA GLN A 190 -8.06 14.66 18.86
C GLN A 190 -8.42 13.17 18.84
N ALA A 191 -7.81 12.39 17.93
CA ALA A 191 -8.03 10.95 17.89
C ALA A 191 -7.64 10.27 19.21
N MET A 192 -6.50 10.66 19.82
CA MET A 192 -6.07 10.15 21.12
C MET A 192 -7.06 10.50 22.24
N GLN A 193 -7.66 11.69 22.23
CA GLN A 193 -8.63 12.11 23.25
C GLN A 193 -9.99 11.39 23.13
N GLU A 194 -10.37 10.99 21.91
CA GLU A 194 -11.67 10.37 21.63
C GLU A 194 -11.65 8.83 21.62
N ALA A 195 -10.48 8.22 21.80
CA ALA A 195 -10.31 6.77 21.74
C ALA A 195 -10.96 6.09 22.96
N ASP A 196 -11.49 4.89 22.76
CA ASP A 196 -11.87 4.02 23.87
C ASP A 196 -10.68 3.14 24.31
N VAL A 197 -9.76 2.85 23.37
CA VAL A 197 -8.54 2.09 23.61
C VAL A 197 -7.44 2.52 22.64
N ILE A 198 -6.21 2.61 23.14
CA ILE A 198 -5.01 2.95 22.36
C ILE A 198 -4.04 1.77 22.32
N LEU A 199 -3.66 1.37 21.11
CA LEU A 199 -2.64 0.38 20.81
C LEU A 199 -1.35 1.10 20.42
N SER A 200 -0.37 1.19 21.32
CA SER A 200 0.85 1.98 21.11
C SER A 200 2.06 1.13 20.75
N ASP A 201 2.89 1.65 19.84
CA ASP A 201 4.25 1.16 19.68
C ASP A 201 5.09 1.42 20.93
N LYS A 202 6.12 0.59 21.12
CA LYS A 202 7.13 0.78 22.17
C LYS A 202 7.96 2.05 21.95
N LEU A 203 8.10 2.49 20.69
CA LEU A 203 8.93 3.65 20.32
C LEU A 203 8.23 4.99 20.56
N VAL A 204 6.93 5.03 20.84
CA VAL A 204 6.24 6.28 21.15
C VAL A 204 6.77 6.82 22.49
N PRO A 205 7.28 8.06 22.54
CA PRO A 205 7.87 8.61 23.76
C PRO A 205 6.86 8.78 24.90
N SER A 206 7.34 8.71 26.14
CA SER A 206 6.52 8.84 27.35
C SER A 206 5.74 10.15 27.40
N GLU A 207 6.34 11.25 26.93
CA GLU A 207 5.70 12.56 26.95
C GLU A 207 4.45 12.61 26.05
N VAL A 208 4.45 11.89 24.92
CA VAL A 208 3.26 11.74 24.07
C VAL A 208 2.20 10.90 24.77
N LEU A 209 2.61 9.80 25.42
CA LEU A 209 1.68 8.92 26.12
C LEU A 209 1.01 9.61 27.32
N LYS A 210 1.68 10.57 27.97
CA LYS A 210 1.11 11.38 29.06
C LYS A 210 -0.04 12.29 28.62
N LEU A 211 -0.18 12.58 27.32
CA LEU A 211 -1.31 13.35 26.81
C LEU A 211 -2.60 12.53 26.72
N ILE A 212 -2.51 11.20 26.84
CA ILE A 212 -3.68 10.32 26.79
C ILE A 212 -4.44 10.45 28.12
N PRO A 213 -5.76 10.74 28.09
CA PRO A 213 -6.58 10.74 29.29
C PRO A 213 -6.45 9.45 30.10
N SER A 214 -6.33 9.58 31.43
CA SER A 214 -6.08 8.45 32.33
C SER A 214 -7.16 7.37 32.35
N HIS A 215 -8.35 7.66 31.85
CA HIS A 215 -9.46 6.70 31.74
C HIS A 215 -9.40 5.85 30.47
N ILE A 216 -8.54 6.18 29.51
CA ILE A 216 -8.35 5.43 28.27
C ILE A 216 -7.34 4.31 28.51
N GLU A 217 -7.71 3.10 28.12
CA GLU A 217 -6.83 1.94 28.20
C GLU A 217 -5.72 2.04 27.14
N VAL A 218 -4.45 1.96 27.57
CA VAL A 218 -3.28 1.99 26.68
C VAL A 218 -2.58 0.63 26.69
N LEU A 219 -2.65 -0.07 25.57
CA LEU A 219 -2.00 -1.36 25.35
C LEU A 219 -0.72 -1.13 24.54
N ILE A 220 0.43 -1.33 25.17
CA ILE A 220 1.74 -1.17 24.53
C ILE A 220 2.19 -2.51 23.96
N ALA A 221 2.79 -2.49 22.77
CA ALA A 221 3.39 -3.68 22.14
C ALA A 221 4.15 -4.55 23.15
N ALA A 222 3.79 -5.83 23.24
CA ALA A 222 4.16 -6.68 24.37
C ALA A 222 5.68 -6.83 24.53
N LYS A 223 6.19 -6.52 25.73
CA LYS A 223 7.58 -6.79 26.15
C LYS A 223 7.98 -8.27 26.05
N LYS A 224 7.00 -9.18 26.06
CA LYS A 224 7.19 -10.64 25.99
C LYS A 224 7.86 -11.10 24.68
N PHE A 225 7.73 -10.32 23.61
CA PHE A 225 8.25 -10.66 22.27
C PHE A 225 9.34 -9.69 21.80
N CYS A 226 10.18 -9.15 22.70
CA CYS A 226 11.24 -8.18 22.36
C CYS A 226 12.14 -8.58 21.18
N ALA A 227 12.26 -9.88 20.86
CA ALA A 227 13.01 -10.39 19.71
C ALA A 227 12.17 -10.70 18.46
N ASN A 228 10.84 -10.73 18.55
CA ASN A 228 9.93 -11.08 17.45
C ASN A 228 8.90 -9.95 17.18
N VAL A 229 9.26 -9.08 16.25
CA VAL A 229 8.44 -7.94 15.81
C VAL A 229 7.14 -8.41 15.14
N GLU A 230 7.17 -9.53 14.42
CA GLU A 230 5.99 -10.08 13.74
C GLU A 230 4.96 -10.59 14.74
N ALA A 231 5.40 -11.31 15.78
CA ALA A 231 4.53 -11.78 16.85
C ALA A 231 3.91 -10.61 17.65
N SER A 232 4.72 -9.58 17.94
CA SER A 232 4.23 -8.36 18.61
C SER A 232 3.15 -7.64 17.79
N GLN A 233 3.35 -7.57 16.47
CA GLN A 233 2.41 -6.95 15.55
C GLN A 233 1.10 -7.76 15.43
N ALA A 234 1.19 -9.08 15.34
CA ALA A 234 0.04 -9.96 15.28
C ALA A 234 -0.82 -9.85 16.56
N GLU A 235 -0.17 -9.72 17.72
CA GLU A 235 -0.86 -9.55 18.99
C GLU A 235 -1.61 -8.21 19.07
N LEU A 236 -0.98 -7.10 18.68
CA LEU A 236 -1.68 -5.80 18.61
C LEU A 236 -2.86 -5.83 17.64
N ASN A 237 -2.70 -6.48 16.49
CA ASN A 237 -3.76 -6.66 15.51
C ASN A 237 -4.93 -7.46 16.08
N ARG A 238 -4.66 -8.54 16.84
CA ARG A 238 -5.67 -9.35 17.54
C ARG A 238 -6.43 -8.52 18.57
N LEU A 239 -5.71 -7.83 19.45
CA LEU A 239 -6.29 -6.97 20.50
C LEU A 239 -7.15 -5.84 19.89
N GLY A 240 -6.70 -5.24 18.80
CA GLY A 240 -7.48 -4.25 18.05
C GLY A 240 -8.77 -4.82 17.49
N LEU A 241 -8.71 -6.02 16.88
CA LEU A 241 -9.89 -6.68 16.34
C LEU A 241 -10.92 -7.02 17.44
N GLU A 242 -10.45 -7.48 18.60
CA GLU A 242 -11.30 -7.76 19.76
C GLU A 242 -12.02 -6.50 20.25
N ALA A 243 -11.30 -5.39 20.39
CA ALA A 243 -11.90 -4.10 20.77
C ALA A 243 -12.89 -3.59 19.71
N LEU A 244 -12.56 -3.72 18.42
CA LEU A 244 -13.45 -3.32 17.33
C LEU A 244 -14.77 -4.12 17.33
N ASN A 245 -14.69 -5.43 17.60
CA ASN A 245 -15.86 -6.31 17.71
C ASN A 245 -16.75 -5.97 18.93
N GLN A 246 -16.17 -5.34 19.95
CA GLN A 246 -16.92 -4.77 21.08
C GLN A 246 -17.55 -3.40 20.76
N GLY A 247 -17.31 -2.86 19.56
CA GLY A 247 -17.84 -1.55 19.14
C GLY A 247 -16.98 -0.37 19.56
N LYS A 248 -15.77 -0.60 20.07
CA LYS A 248 -14.85 0.45 20.55
C LYS A 248 -14.24 1.26 19.40
N LYS A 249 -13.93 2.52 19.68
CA LYS A 249 -13.01 3.36 18.91
C LYS A 249 -11.57 3.01 19.30
N VAL A 250 -10.86 2.36 18.39
CA VAL A 250 -9.48 1.94 18.55
C VAL A 250 -8.56 2.95 17.86
N VAL A 251 -7.56 3.43 18.58
CA VAL A 251 -6.45 4.19 17.99
C VAL A 251 -5.20 3.32 18.02
N ARG A 252 -4.60 3.12 16.85
CA ARG A 252 -3.29 2.50 16.69
C ARG A 252 -2.25 3.61 16.57
N LEU A 253 -1.58 3.91 17.68
CA LEU A 253 -0.60 4.98 17.78
C LEU A 253 0.80 4.48 17.37
N LYS A 254 1.36 5.09 16.33
CA LYS A 254 2.62 4.68 15.70
C LYS A 254 3.63 5.82 15.75
N GLN A 255 4.89 5.51 16.02
CA GLN A 255 5.94 6.54 16.04
C GLN A 255 6.21 7.09 14.64
N GLY A 256 6.39 8.41 14.52
CA GLY A 256 6.57 9.08 13.23
C GLY A 256 5.28 9.11 12.40
N ASP A 257 5.37 8.65 11.16
CA ASP A 257 4.24 8.54 10.22
C ASP A 257 3.82 7.06 10.05
N PRO A 258 2.51 6.73 9.97
CA PRO A 258 2.06 5.35 9.83
C PRO A 258 2.61 4.63 8.59
N PHE A 259 2.81 5.33 7.48
CA PHE A 259 3.11 4.73 6.18
C PHE A 259 4.58 4.80 5.79
N LEU A 260 5.39 5.65 6.43
CA LEU A 260 6.83 5.67 6.18
C LEU A 260 7.58 4.69 7.09
N PHE A 261 7.90 3.51 6.56
CA PHE A 261 8.58 2.41 7.28
C PHE A 261 7.92 1.97 8.60
N GLY A 262 6.70 2.44 8.89
CA GLY A 262 5.94 2.08 10.08
C GLY A 262 5.07 0.83 9.93
N ARG A 263 5.08 0.16 8.77
CA ARG A 263 4.20 -0.99 8.45
C ARG A 263 2.69 -0.69 8.51
N GLY A 264 2.27 0.58 8.51
CA GLY A 264 0.86 0.94 8.58
C GLY A 264 0.05 0.45 7.38
N GLY A 265 0.67 0.25 6.21
CA GLY A 265 0.01 -0.39 5.06
C GLY A 265 -0.40 -1.84 5.33
N GLU A 266 0.44 -2.61 6.02
CA GLU A 266 0.13 -4.00 6.41
C GLU A 266 -1.03 -4.04 7.41
N GLU A 267 -0.98 -3.17 8.43
CA GLU A 267 -2.07 -3.02 9.41
C GLU A 267 -3.37 -2.57 8.74
N PHE A 268 -3.29 -1.64 7.78
CA PHE A 268 -4.44 -1.16 7.03
C PHE A 268 -5.14 -2.30 6.29
N LEU A 269 -4.36 -3.12 5.57
CA LEU A 269 -4.88 -4.29 4.85
C LEU A 269 -5.46 -5.34 5.81
N PHE A 270 -4.80 -5.58 6.95
CA PHE A 270 -5.29 -6.50 7.98
C PHE A 270 -6.66 -6.10 8.53
N TYR A 271 -6.84 -4.84 8.94
CA TYR A 271 -8.14 -4.40 9.45
C TYR A 271 -9.20 -4.40 8.36
N ARG A 272 -8.82 -3.99 7.13
CA ARG A 272 -9.72 -3.98 5.98
C ARG A 272 -10.23 -5.38 5.63
N SER A 273 -9.37 -6.40 5.64
CA SER A 273 -9.78 -7.80 5.38
C SER A 273 -10.72 -8.34 6.47
N ASN A 274 -10.65 -7.79 7.68
CA ASN A 274 -11.58 -8.06 8.78
C ASN A 274 -12.83 -7.14 8.77
N GLY A 275 -13.05 -6.38 7.70
CA GLY A 275 -14.21 -5.53 7.51
C GLY A 275 -14.15 -4.16 8.19
N TYR A 276 -13.00 -3.73 8.70
CA TYR A 276 -12.84 -2.40 9.29
C TYR A 276 -11.92 -1.57 8.41
N ILE A 277 -12.43 -0.49 7.80
CA ILE A 277 -11.61 0.41 6.99
C ILE A 277 -10.97 1.44 7.92
N PRO A 278 -9.64 1.44 8.09
CA PRO A 278 -9.01 2.40 8.99
C PRO A 278 -8.98 3.81 8.41
N GLN A 279 -9.16 4.80 9.28
CA GLN A 279 -8.78 6.17 8.97
C GLN A 279 -7.30 6.35 9.29
N VAL A 280 -6.53 6.87 8.34
CA VAL A 280 -5.10 7.11 8.54
C VAL A 280 -4.90 8.60 8.84
N ILE A 281 -4.22 8.90 9.94
CA ILE A 281 -3.88 10.25 10.37
C ILE A 281 -2.36 10.39 10.27
N PRO A 282 -1.85 11.30 9.43
CA PRO A 282 -0.42 11.44 9.20
C PRO A 282 0.28 11.96 10.45
N GLY A 283 1.56 11.63 10.55
CA GLY A 283 2.46 12.18 11.57
C GLY A 283 3.71 12.78 10.94
N ILE A 284 4.40 13.63 11.68
CA ILE A 284 5.67 14.19 11.23
C ILE A 284 6.75 13.11 11.32
N SER A 285 7.33 12.72 10.18
CA SER A 285 8.36 11.68 10.13
C SER A 285 9.73 12.18 10.59
N SER A 286 10.50 11.32 11.25
CA SER A 286 11.90 11.56 11.64
C SER A 286 12.80 11.82 10.43
N CYS A 287 12.46 11.31 9.24
CA CYS A 287 13.30 11.50 8.06
C CYS A 287 13.42 12.98 7.63
N MET A 288 12.45 13.81 8.00
CA MET A 288 12.46 15.26 7.75
C MET A 288 12.69 16.06 9.03
N SER A 289 12.05 15.67 10.14
CA SER A 289 12.12 16.42 11.39
C SER A 289 13.45 16.28 12.12
N ALA A 290 14.11 15.11 12.11
CA ALA A 290 15.39 14.94 12.77
C ALA A 290 16.50 15.80 12.14
N PRO A 291 16.67 15.85 10.80
CA PRO A 291 17.56 16.82 10.17
C PRO A 291 17.19 18.27 10.52
N LEU A 292 15.91 18.64 10.44
CA LEU A 292 15.44 19.99 10.73
C LEU A 292 15.83 20.44 12.16
N LEU A 293 15.61 19.58 13.15
CA LEU A 293 15.91 19.84 14.57
C LEU A 293 17.42 19.85 14.88
N ALA A 294 18.25 19.42 13.92
CA ALA A 294 19.69 19.55 13.96
C ALA A 294 20.21 20.64 13.01
N ASN A 295 19.34 21.52 12.52
CA ASN A 295 19.64 22.58 11.55
C ASN A 295 20.25 22.03 10.24
N ILE A 296 19.69 20.94 9.72
CA ILE A 296 20.09 20.34 8.44
C ILE A 296 18.88 20.34 7.51
N PRO A 297 18.86 21.19 6.47
CA PRO A 297 17.78 21.19 5.50
C PRO A 297 17.92 19.99 4.56
N VAL A 298 16.89 19.15 4.44
CA VAL A 298 16.95 17.96 3.56
C VAL A 298 17.04 18.32 2.07
N THR A 299 16.66 19.55 1.70
CA THR A 299 16.85 20.12 0.37
C THR A 299 17.39 21.55 0.48
N HIS A 300 18.23 21.93 -0.47
CA HIS A 300 18.79 23.28 -0.56
C HIS A 300 19.16 23.56 -2.02
N ARG A 301 18.65 24.65 -2.61
CA ARG A 301 18.70 24.89 -4.08
C ARG A 301 20.09 24.73 -4.70
N GLY A 302 21.14 25.17 -4.01
CA GLY A 302 22.53 25.08 -4.50
C GLY A 302 23.30 23.83 -4.06
N VAL A 303 22.70 22.93 -3.27
CA VAL A 303 23.42 21.83 -2.60
C VAL A 303 22.71 20.49 -2.72
N ALA A 304 21.40 20.43 -2.50
CA ALA A 304 20.62 19.21 -2.58
C ALA A 304 19.25 19.47 -3.24
N SER A 305 19.10 19.05 -4.51
CA SER A 305 17.84 19.11 -5.25
C SER A 305 17.01 17.83 -5.13
N GLN A 306 17.58 16.77 -4.57
CA GLN A 306 16.94 15.47 -4.37
C GLN A 306 16.97 15.07 -2.89
N PHE A 307 15.91 14.41 -2.46
CA PHE A 307 15.78 13.80 -1.13
C PHE A 307 15.39 12.34 -1.29
N LEU A 308 16.18 11.44 -0.71
CA LEU A 308 15.93 10.00 -0.73
C LEU A 308 15.83 9.47 0.70
N VAL A 309 14.82 8.66 0.95
CA VAL A 309 14.58 8.04 2.26
C VAL A 309 14.73 6.54 2.12
N CYS A 310 15.67 5.98 2.86
CA CYS A 310 16.02 4.57 2.87
C CYS A 310 15.79 3.99 4.28
N THR A 311 15.59 2.67 4.33
CA THR A 311 15.73 1.91 5.57
C THR A 311 17.15 1.33 5.60
N GLY A 312 17.73 1.17 6.79
CA GLY A 312 18.96 0.40 7.02
C GLY A 312 18.70 -1.06 7.37
N THR A 313 17.43 -1.49 7.40
CA THR A 313 17.01 -2.86 7.69
C THR A 313 16.02 -3.34 6.64
N GLY A 314 16.39 -4.39 5.90
CA GLY A 314 15.54 -5.11 4.97
C GLY A 314 14.65 -6.15 5.65
N ARG A 315 13.83 -6.87 4.87
CA ARG A 315 12.99 -7.96 5.37
C ARG A 315 13.85 -9.05 6.02
N LYS A 316 13.40 -9.64 7.12
CA LYS A 316 14.16 -10.67 7.87
C LYS A 316 15.57 -10.21 8.29
N ASN A 317 15.74 -8.92 8.59
CA ASN A 317 17.02 -8.32 8.98
C ASN A 317 18.13 -8.44 7.91
N THR A 318 17.77 -8.56 6.62
CA THR A 318 18.74 -8.48 5.52
C THR A 318 19.20 -7.04 5.29
N LEU A 319 20.27 -6.86 4.52
CA LEU A 319 20.59 -5.54 4.00
C LEU A 319 19.54 -5.09 2.97
N PRO A 320 19.21 -3.78 2.96
CA PRO A 320 18.43 -3.17 1.90
C PRO A 320 19.30 -2.95 0.65
N GLU A 321 18.66 -2.68 -0.49
CA GLU A 321 19.38 -2.25 -1.69
C GLU A 321 20.12 -0.94 -1.42
N ILE A 322 21.41 -0.91 -1.73
CA ILE A 322 22.27 0.23 -1.50
C ILE A 322 22.03 1.27 -2.59
N PRO A 323 21.64 2.51 -2.26
CA PRO A 323 21.45 3.52 -3.28
C PRO A 323 22.79 3.96 -3.87
N THR A 324 22.80 4.35 -5.14
CA THR A 324 23.96 4.99 -5.77
C THR A 324 24.09 6.45 -5.34
N TYR A 325 25.32 6.90 -5.16
CA TYR A 325 25.67 8.28 -4.85
C TYR A 325 25.19 9.24 -5.94
N HIS A 326 24.71 10.40 -5.49
CA HIS A 326 24.42 11.52 -6.35
C HIS A 326 24.81 12.81 -5.61
N PRO A 327 25.65 13.69 -6.18
CA PRO A 327 26.22 14.83 -5.45
C PRO A 327 25.15 15.82 -4.97
N TYR A 328 24.04 15.96 -5.69
CA TYR A 328 22.96 16.88 -5.32
C TYR A 328 21.80 16.21 -4.55
N ARG A 329 22.07 15.12 -3.83
CA ARG A 329 21.06 14.36 -3.09
C ARG A 329 21.40 14.30 -1.61
N THR A 330 20.41 14.60 -0.78
CA THR A 330 20.41 14.21 0.63
C THR A 330 19.79 12.84 0.75
N THR A 331 20.51 11.89 1.35
CA THR A 331 19.99 10.55 1.62
C THR A 331 19.84 10.38 3.12
N VAL A 332 18.63 10.01 3.56
CA VAL A 332 18.34 9.74 4.97
C VAL A 332 18.04 8.26 5.16
N PHE A 333 18.76 7.63 6.08
CA PHE A 333 18.51 6.26 6.48
C PHE A 333 17.84 6.20 7.86
N LEU A 334 16.68 5.56 7.90
CA LEU A 334 16.01 5.17 9.14
C LEU A 334 16.46 3.76 9.53
N MET A 335 16.50 3.45 10.83
CA MET A 335 16.86 2.11 11.34
C MET A 335 18.25 1.63 10.88
N ALA A 336 19.20 2.53 10.65
CA ALA A 336 20.54 2.21 10.15
C ALA A 336 21.62 2.10 11.25
N CYS A 337 21.46 2.82 12.36
CA CYS A 337 22.57 3.04 13.29
C CYS A 337 23.15 1.76 13.92
N HIS A 338 22.32 0.75 14.20
CA HIS A 338 22.77 -0.56 14.70
C HIS A 338 23.68 -1.35 13.72
N ARG A 339 23.73 -0.93 12.45
CA ARG A 339 24.56 -1.52 11.37
C ARG A 339 25.44 -0.45 10.71
N ILE A 340 25.74 0.64 11.40
CA ILE A 340 26.38 1.80 10.79
C ILE A 340 27.66 1.45 10.02
N ARG A 341 28.52 0.59 10.59
CA ARG A 341 29.78 0.18 9.97
C ARG A 341 29.57 -0.59 8.67
N GLN A 342 28.60 -1.48 8.63
CA GLN A 342 28.28 -2.24 7.42
C GLN A 342 27.69 -1.31 6.35
N ILE A 343 26.70 -0.49 6.74
CA ILE A 343 26.03 0.44 5.82
C ILE A 343 27.02 1.44 5.21
N THR A 344 27.92 2.03 5.99
CA THR A 344 28.90 2.98 5.44
C THR A 344 29.91 2.31 4.52
N GLN A 345 30.33 1.08 4.82
CA GLN A 345 31.20 0.29 3.95
C GLN A 345 30.53 -0.03 2.61
N ASP A 346 29.27 -0.48 2.65
CA ASP A 346 28.52 -0.84 1.44
C ASP A 346 28.19 0.41 0.61
N LEU A 347 27.88 1.54 1.24
CA LEU A 347 27.70 2.82 0.55
C LEU A 347 28.96 3.28 -0.19
N MET A 348 30.14 3.09 0.39
CA MET A 348 31.40 3.42 -0.28
C MET A 348 31.73 2.44 -1.41
N LYS A 349 31.54 1.13 -1.18
CA LYS A 349 31.94 0.07 -2.13
C LYS A 349 30.97 -0.13 -3.28
N GLU A 350 29.67 -0.19 -2.99
CA GLU A 350 28.60 -0.50 -3.96
C GLU A 350 27.86 0.77 -4.38
N GLY A 351 27.62 1.67 -3.42
CA GLY A 351 26.93 2.94 -3.67
C GLY A 351 27.82 4.03 -4.28
N ASN A 352 29.14 3.84 -4.36
CA ASN A 352 30.13 4.83 -4.82
C ASN A 352 30.07 6.18 -4.08
N PHE A 353 29.73 6.16 -2.79
CA PHE A 353 29.76 7.38 -1.98
C PHE A 353 31.21 7.78 -1.64
N PRO A 354 31.59 9.07 -1.78
CA PRO A 354 32.90 9.54 -1.34
C PRO A 354 33.09 9.43 0.17
N ALA A 355 34.29 9.05 0.62
CA ALA A 355 34.58 8.87 2.05
C ALA A 355 34.49 10.19 2.85
N GLU A 356 34.74 11.32 2.18
CA GLU A 356 34.64 12.68 2.67
C GLU A 356 33.20 13.22 2.69
N CYS A 357 32.24 12.50 2.10
CA CYS A 357 30.84 12.95 2.04
C CYS A 357 30.31 13.18 3.47
N PRO A 358 29.81 14.39 3.79
CA PRO A 358 29.35 14.71 5.13
C PRO A 358 28.19 13.83 5.59
N CYS A 359 28.23 13.46 6.86
CA CYS A 359 27.28 12.56 7.47
C CYS A 359 26.96 12.99 8.90
N VAL A 360 25.69 12.89 9.30
CA VAL A 360 25.22 13.24 10.64
C VAL A 360 24.27 12.17 11.14
N ILE A 361 24.47 11.71 12.38
CA ILE A 361 23.51 10.89 13.12
C ILE A 361 22.79 11.81 14.12
N ILE A 362 21.46 11.82 14.06
CA ILE A 362 20.61 12.49 15.04
C ILE A 362 19.88 11.43 15.85
N GLU A 363 20.24 11.31 17.11
CA GLU A 363 19.62 10.42 18.09
C GLU A 363 18.54 11.15 18.88
N LYS A 364 17.44 10.45 19.15
CA LYS A 364 16.32 10.95 19.97
C LYS A 364 15.87 12.37 19.57
N ALA A 365 15.76 12.58 18.26
CA ALA A 365 15.33 13.86 17.71
C ALA A 365 14.03 14.32 18.38
N SER A 366 13.93 15.62 18.69
CA SER A 366 12.80 16.26 19.41
C SER A 366 12.64 15.89 20.90
N CYS A 367 13.51 15.04 21.45
CA CYS A 367 13.56 14.77 22.89
C CYS A 367 14.56 15.70 23.60
N VAL A 368 14.42 15.84 24.92
CA VAL A 368 15.33 16.64 25.77
C VAL A 368 16.77 16.13 25.70
N ASP A 369 16.95 14.84 25.49
CA ASP A 369 18.23 14.15 25.36
C ASP A 369 18.63 13.91 23.89
N GLN A 370 18.20 14.79 22.97
CA GLN A 370 18.65 14.77 21.57
C GLN A 370 20.19 14.86 21.50
N ASN A 371 20.79 13.99 20.70
CA ASN A 371 22.23 13.96 20.48
C ASN A 371 22.55 14.02 18.98
N VAL A 372 23.54 14.84 18.59
CA VAL A 372 23.91 15.08 17.19
C VAL A 372 25.38 14.73 17.01
N ILE A 373 25.65 13.69 16.23
CA ILE A 373 26.99 13.17 15.97
C ILE A 373 27.34 13.48 14.52
N LYS A 374 28.36 14.31 14.30
CA LYS A 374 28.80 14.73 12.97
C LYS A 374 30.06 13.98 12.56
N GLY A 375 30.20 13.69 11.27
CA GLY A 375 31.38 13.07 10.69
C GLY A 375 31.29 13.03 9.17
N THR A 376 32.03 12.11 8.56
CA THR A 376 31.89 11.75 7.15
C THR A 376 31.54 10.28 7.04
N ILE A 377 31.17 9.81 5.85
CA ILE A 377 30.90 8.37 5.64
C ILE A 377 32.09 7.50 6.08
N GLY A 378 33.32 7.95 5.84
CA GLY A 378 34.52 7.25 6.24
C GLY A 378 34.79 7.21 7.75
N THR A 379 34.23 8.13 8.54
CA THR A 379 34.57 8.28 9.97
C THR A 379 33.41 8.04 10.93
N ILE A 380 32.16 8.19 10.48
CA ILE A 380 30.98 8.24 11.36
C ILE A 380 30.78 6.95 12.17
N ALA A 381 31.14 5.79 11.62
CA ALA A 381 31.05 4.51 12.33
C ALA A 381 32.01 4.47 13.52
N ASP A 382 33.26 4.87 13.33
CA ASP A 382 34.27 4.91 14.41
C ASP A 382 33.88 5.94 15.48
N ILE A 383 33.31 7.07 15.08
CA ILE A 383 32.84 8.11 16.01
C ILE A 383 31.68 7.57 16.86
N LEU A 384 30.68 6.93 16.23
CA LEU A 384 29.52 6.38 16.94
C LEU A 384 29.92 5.29 17.94
N GLU A 385 30.86 4.41 17.57
CA GLU A 385 31.36 3.36 18.46
C GLU A 385 32.11 3.91 19.69
N ARG A 386 32.82 5.04 19.53
CA ARG A 386 33.53 5.70 20.65
C ARG A 386 32.58 6.44 21.58
N VAL A 387 31.59 7.15 21.05
CA VAL A 387 30.63 7.95 21.82
C VAL A 387 29.55 7.07 22.47
N GLY A 388 29.28 5.91 21.88
CA GLY A 388 28.17 5.04 22.25
C GLY A 388 26.88 5.41 21.52
N HIS A 389 26.10 4.40 21.16
CA HIS A 389 24.85 4.57 20.42
C HIS A 389 23.63 4.60 21.36
N ASN A 390 22.80 5.64 21.23
CA ASN A 390 21.54 5.80 21.96
C ASN A 390 20.35 5.82 20.98
N PRO A 391 19.74 4.67 20.67
CA PRO A 391 18.61 4.61 19.74
C PRO A 391 17.35 5.32 20.30
N PRO A 392 16.42 5.76 19.43
CA PRO A 392 16.48 5.68 17.97
C PRO A 392 17.36 6.78 17.35
N GLY A 393 18.09 6.45 16.27
CA GLY A 393 18.94 7.37 15.53
C GLY A 393 18.63 7.42 14.03
N THR A 394 18.65 8.63 13.47
CA THR A 394 18.47 8.92 12.03
C THR A 394 19.81 9.29 11.42
N LEU A 395 20.22 8.60 10.35
CA LEU A 395 21.46 8.87 9.63
C LEU A 395 21.16 9.75 8.41
N VAL A 396 21.84 10.89 8.29
CA VAL A 396 21.68 11.86 7.20
C VAL A 396 23.01 11.98 6.47
N ILE A 397 22.99 11.80 5.15
CA ILE A 397 24.18 11.79 4.30
C ILE A 397 23.99 12.78 3.16
N GLY A 398 25.02 13.59 2.92
CA GLY A 398 25.07 14.52 1.80
C GLY A 398 25.61 15.89 2.20
N TRP A 399 25.87 16.71 1.19
CA TRP A 399 26.42 18.05 1.38
C TRP A 399 25.48 19.01 2.13
N SER A 400 24.19 18.70 2.20
CA SER A 400 23.22 19.45 3.01
C SER A 400 23.59 19.50 4.49
N CYS A 401 24.26 18.47 5.02
CA CYS A 401 24.68 18.35 6.42
C CYS A 401 25.57 19.50 6.92
N ILE A 402 26.23 20.23 6.01
CA ILE A 402 27.15 21.33 6.34
C ILE A 402 26.63 22.71 5.92
N THR A 403 25.39 22.80 5.44
CA THR A 403 24.87 24.06 4.84
C THR A 403 24.54 25.15 5.84
N LEU A 404 24.11 24.78 7.04
CA LEU A 404 23.81 25.71 8.14
C LEU A 404 24.77 25.52 9.33
N ALA A 405 25.88 24.81 9.11
CA ALA A 405 26.82 24.39 10.15
C ALA A 405 27.77 25.50 10.59
#